data_AF-A0A2W4P7B2-F1
#
_entry.id   AF-A0A2W4P7B2-F1
#
_cell.length_a   1.000
_cell.length_b   1.000
_cell.length_c   1.000
_cell.angle_alpha   90.00
_cell.angle_beta   90.00
_cell.angle_gamma   90.00
#
_symmetry.space_group_name_H-M   'P 1'
#
loop_
_entity.id
_entity.type
_entity.pdbx_description
1 polymer ?
#
loop_
_entity_poly.entity_id
_entity_poly.type
_entity_poly.pdbx_seq_one_letter_code
_entity_poly.pdbx_strand_id
1 'polypeptide(L)'
;MDSDLSTEDNDTLGGYIFGLLGRVPEAGETITVEEKAHRLILEVQEVEGRRIRKVHVIRVEKSDDVDTPEGASENGRRENETVDVKPQEGIASRASNSI
;
A
#
# COMPACT_ATOMS: atom_id res chain seq x y z
N MET A 1 -9.16 18.61 -18.14
CA MET A 1 -8.52 17.34 -17.74
C MET A 1 -9.49 16.27 -18.17
N ASP A 2 -9.22 15.67 -19.33
CA ASP A 2 -10.06 14.65 -19.95
C ASP A 2 -9.50 13.27 -19.58
N SER A 3 -10.15 12.62 -18.61
CA SER A 3 -9.92 11.22 -18.33
C SER A 3 -10.83 10.42 -19.25
N ASP A 4 -10.26 9.85 -20.31
CA ASP A 4 -10.94 8.97 -21.25
C ASP A 4 -11.22 7.62 -20.56
N LEU A 5 -12.25 7.61 -19.71
CA LEU A 5 -12.85 6.39 -19.21
C LEU A 5 -13.62 5.80 -20.40
N SER A 6 -13.42 4.53 -20.75
CA SER A 6 -14.22 3.89 -21.80
C SER A 6 -15.69 3.86 -21.39
N THR A 7 -16.46 4.86 -21.80
CA THR A 7 -17.86 5.09 -21.43
C THR A 7 -18.84 4.27 -22.26
N GLU A 8 -18.41 3.18 -22.94
CA GLU A 8 -19.24 2.54 -23.96
C GLU A 8 -20.62 2.07 -23.44
N ASP A 9 -20.82 1.93 -22.11
CA ASP A 9 -22.15 1.63 -21.54
C ASP A 9 -22.53 2.40 -20.24
N ASN A 10 -21.74 3.37 -19.76
CA ASN A 10 -22.02 4.01 -18.47
C ASN A 10 -21.68 5.51 -18.39
N ASP A 11 -22.71 6.32 -18.11
CA ASP A 11 -22.63 7.78 -17.98
C ASP A 11 -22.04 8.27 -16.63
N THR A 12 -21.78 7.35 -15.69
CA THR A 12 -21.28 7.70 -14.34
C THR A 12 -20.19 6.74 -13.88
N LEU A 13 -19.23 7.24 -13.09
CA LEU A 13 -18.17 6.42 -12.50
C LEU A 13 -18.73 5.32 -11.57
N GLY A 14 -19.82 5.61 -10.85
CA GLY A 14 -20.49 4.61 -10.01
C GLY A 14 -21.13 3.49 -10.84
N GLY A 15 -21.74 3.82 -11.97
CA GLY A 15 -22.26 2.85 -12.93
C GLY A 15 -21.16 1.99 -13.52
N TYR A 16 -20.02 2.60 -13.88
CA TYR A 16 -18.83 1.87 -14.34
C TYR A 16 -18.32 0.87 -13.31
N ILE A 17 -18.13 1.28 -12.05
CA ILE A 17 -17.69 0.37 -10.96
C ILE A 17 -18.70 -0.76 -10.73
N PHE A 18 -20.00 -0.45 -10.76
CA PHE A 18 -21.04 -1.47 -10.65
C PHE A 18 -21.00 -2.45 -11.83
N GLY A 19 -20.78 -1.96 -13.05
CA GLY A 19 -20.62 -2.76 -14.26
C GLY A 19 -19.43 -3.71 -14.18
N LEU A 20 -18.30 -3.25 -13.61
CA LEU A 20 -17.11 -4.07 -13.40
C LEU A 20 -17.34 -5.19 -12.37
N LEU A 21 -18.01 -4.89 -11.25
CA LEU A 21 -18.14 -5.81 -10.12
C LEU A 21 -19.39 -6.70 -10.18
N GLY A 22 -20.44 -6.28 -10.90
CA GLY A 22 -21.77 -6.91 -10.88
C GLY A 22 -22.51 -6.79 -9.54
N ARG A 23 -21.95 -6.04 -8.59
CA ARG A 23 -22.49 -5.81 -7.24
C ARG A 23 -22.14 -4.40 -6.75
N VAL A 24 -22.77 -3.98 -5.66
CA VAL A 24 -22.38 -2.76 -4.96
C VAL A 24 -21.09 -3.05 -4.16
N PRO A 25 -20.03 -2.24 -4.28
CA PRO A 25 -18.81 -2.38 -3.48
C PRO A 25 -19.02 -1.92 -2.04
N GLU A 26 -18.10 -2.30 -1.17
CA GLU A 26 -18.02 -1.76 0.18
C GLU A 26 -17.22 -0.45 0.23
N ALA A 27 -17.46 0.40 1.23
CA ALA A 27 -16.60 1.54 1.48
C ALA A 27 -15.22 1.08 1.97
N GLY A 28 -14.16 1.63 1.40
CA GLY A 28 -12.77 1.20 1.52
C GLY A 28 -12.33 0.19 0.47
N GLU A 29 -13.24 -0.36 -0.33
CA GLU A 29 -12.89 -1.31 -1.38
C GLU A 29 -12.11 -0.62 -2.50
N THR A 30 -11.02 -1.25 -2.95
CA THR A 30 -10.14 -0.73 -3.99
C THR A 30 -10.20 -1.62 -5.23
N ILE A 31 -10.46 -1.00 -6.38
CA ILE A 31 -10.53 -1.66 -7.69
C ILE A 31 -9.37 -1.15 -8.54
N THR A 32 -8.61 -2.07 -9.14
CA THR A 32 -7.53 -1.74 -10.07
C THR A 32 -7.97 -2.05 -11.49
N VAL A 33 -7.88 -1.06 -12.37
CA VAL A 33 -8.17 -1.17 -13.80
C VAL A 33 -6.88 -0.98 -14.57
N GLU A 34 -6.54 -1.98 -15.38
CA GLU A 34 -5.33 -1.98 -16.21
C GLU A 34 -5.68 -1.47 -17.61
N GLU A 35 -5.14 -0.31 -17.98
CA GLU A 35 -5.25 0.24 -19.33
C GLU A 35 -3.93 0.01 -20.10
N LYS A 36 -3.95 0.23 -21.42
CA LYS A 36 -2.76 0.01 -22.26
C LYS A 36 -1.58 0.90 -21.86
N ALA A 37 -1.82 2.17 -21.54
CA ALA A 37 -0.78 3.16 -21.25
C ALA A 37 -0.67 3.52 -19.75
N HIS A 38 -1.66 3.18 -18.95
CA HIS A 38 -1.72 3.57 -17.54
C HIS A 38 -2.51 2.55 -16.73
N ARG A 39 -2.55 2.75 -15.43
CA ARG A 39 -3.36 1.97 -14.49
C ARG A 39 -4.17 2.93 -13.64
N LEU A 40 -5.44 2.61 -13.43
CA LEU A 40 -6.34 3.36 -12.55
C LEU A 40 -6.58 2.57 -11.28
N ILE A 41 -6.50 3.25 -10.14
CA ILE A 41 -6.88 2.71 -8.83
C ILE A 41 -8.08 3.49 -8.35
N LEU A 42 -9.20 2.80 -8.19
CA LEU A 42 -10.49 3.35 -7.77
C LEU A 42 -10.76 2.91 -6.34
N GLU A 43 -10.66 3.83 -5.39
CA GLU A 43 -10.99 3.58 -3.98
C GLU A 43 -12.39 4.12 -3.68
N VAL A 44 -13.31 3.24 -3.31
CA VAL A 44 -14.66 3.62 -2.94
C VAL A 44 -14.64 4.21 -1.54
N GLN A 45 -14.81 5.52 -1.39
CA GLN A 45 -14.73 6.17 -0.08
C GLN A 45 -16.07 6.18 0.66
N GLU A 46 -17.18 6.24 -0.07
CA GLU A 46 -18.50 6.36 0.54
C GLU A 46 -19.57 5.66 -0.30
N VAL A 47 -20.37 4.83 0.36
CA VAL A 47 -21.52 4.14 -0.20
C VAL A 47 -22.73 4.41 0.68
N GLU A 48 -23.81 4.89 0.07
CA GLU A 48 -25.09 5.10 0.74
C GLU A 48 -26.14 4.17 0.13
N GLY A 49 -26.47 3.11 0.87
CA GLY A 49 -27.35 2.05 0.38
C GLY A 49 -26.76 1.36 -0.85
N ARG A 50 -27.37 1.60 -2.03
CA ARG A 50 -26.91 1.07 -3.32
C ARG A 50 -26.21 2.11 -4.20
N ARG A 51 -25.97 3.32 -3.69
CA ARG A 51 -25.34 4.40 -4.45
C ARG A 51 -23.93 4.64 -3.96
N ILE A 52 -22.97 4.57 -4.87
CA ILE A 52 -21.62 5.04 -4.63
C ILE A 52 -21.65 6.57 -4.63
N ARG A 53 -21.26 7.19 -3.51
CA ARG A 53 -21.29 8.65 -3.33
C ARG A 53 -19.96 9.30 -3.63
N LYS A 54 -18.87 8.64 -3.26
CA LYS A 54 -17.52 9.19 -3.40
C LYS A 54 -16.54 8.08 -3.77
N VAL A 55 -15.72 8.39 -4.77
CA VAL A 55 -14.62 7.54 -5.23
C VAL A 55 -13.37 8.40 -5.34
N HIS A 56 -12.26 7.91 -4.80
CA HIS A 56 -10.95 8.49 -5.06
C HIS A 56 -10.29 7.74 -6.21
N VAL A 57 -9.81 8.48 -7.20
CA VAL A 57 -9.22 7.92 -8.43
C VAL A 57 -7.77 8.33 -8.51
N ILE A 58 -6.89 7.34 -8.61
CA ILE A 58 -5.45 7.54 -8.80
C ILE A 58 -5.08 6.98 -10.17
N ARG A 59 -4.47 7.82 -11.01
CA ARG A 59 -3.89 7.41 -12.29
C ARG A 59 -2.39 7.24 -12.13
N VAL A 60 -1.89 6.08 -12.55
CA VAL A 60 -0.46 5.72 -12.54
C VAL A 60 -0.05 5.48 -13.99
N GLU A 61 0.83 6.31 -14.53
CA GLU A 61 1.40 6.10 -15.87
C GLU A 61 2.24 4.81 -15.88
N LYS A 62 2.11 4.00 -16.94
CA LYS A 62 3.00 2.86 -17.16
C LYS A 62 4.24 3.39 -17.87
N SER A 63 5.33 3.55 -17.15
CA SER A 63 6.63 3.84 -17.76
C SER A 63 7.06 2.59 -18.51
N ASP A 64 7.11 2.66 -19.85
CA ASP A 64 7.84 1.71 -20.68
C ASP A 64 9.34 1.99 -20.55
N ASP A 65 9.90 1.86 -19.34
CA ASP A 65 11.36 1.98 -19.14
C ASP A 65 11.92 0.62 -18.72
N VAL A 66 12.56 0.01 -19.71
CA VAL A 66 13.56 -1.03 -19.56
C VAL A 66 14.69 -0.44 -18.71
N ASP A 67 14.77 -0.81 -17.43
CA ASP A 67 16.04 -0.71 -16.72
C ASP A 67 16.18 -1.90 -15.78
N THR A 68 16.93 -2.88 -16.28
CA THR A 68 17.45 -3.96 -15.46
C THR A 68 18.50 -3.33 -14.56
N PRO A 69 18.40 -3.43 -13.22
CA PRO A 69 19.55 -3.13 -12.38
C PRO A 69 20.54 -4.29 -12.52
N GLU A 70 21.33 -4.26 -13.59
CA GLU A 70 22.50 -5.11 -13.76
C GLU A 70 23.67 -4.49 -12.98
N GLY A 71 24.07 -5.17 -11.91
CA GLY A 71 25.45 -5.23 -11.45
C GLY A 71 26.12 -3.95 -10.95
N ALA A 72 26.01 -3.70 -9.64
CA ALA A 72 27.11 -3.13 -8.87
C ALA A 72 27.10 -3.68 -7.43
N SER A 73 27.26 -4.99 -7.29
CA SER A 73 27.74 -5.59 -6.04
C SER A 73 29.24 -5.74 -6.15
N GLU A 74 30.00 -4.75 -5.67
CA GLU A 74 31.40 -4.97 -5.29
C GLU A 74 31.84 -4.06 -4.12
N ASN A 75 32.08 -4.75 -3.00
CA ASN A 75 33.13 -4.54 -2.00
C ASN A 75 33.16 -3.28 -1.11
N GLY A 76 33.19 -3.52 0.21
CA GLY A 76 33.73 -2.51 1.14
C GLY A 76 33.52 -2.73 2.64
N ARG A 77 34.11 -3.80 3.17
CA ARG A 77 34.50 -4.08 4.58
C ARG A 77 34.49 -2.89 5.60
N ARG A 78 34.17 -3.27 6.86
CA ARG A 78 34.53 -2.70 8.21
C ARG A 78 33.26 -2.27 8.98
N GLU A 79 33.09 -2.51 10.28
CA GLU A 79 33.90 -3.11 11.33
C GLU A 79 32.92 -3.64 12.41
N ASN A 80 33.21 -4.83 12.90
CA ASN A 80 32.52 -5.54 13.96
C ASN A 80 32.89 -4.91 15.31
N GLU A 81 31.91 -4.24 15.90
CA GLU A 81 31.93 -3.63 17.23
C GLU A 81 32.10 -4.73 18.31
N THR A 82 33.31 -4.84 18.86
CA THR A 82 33.54 -5.56 20.11
C THR A 82 32.86 -4.79 21.24
N VAL A 83 31.67 -5.25 21.62
CA VAL A 83 30.97 -4.74 22.81
C VAL A 83 31.65 -5.35 24.04
N ASP A 84 32.53 -4.56 24.66
CA ASP A 84 33.04 -4.79 26.01
C ASP A 84 31.85 -4.80 27.00
N VAL A 85 31.44 -5.99 27.40
CA VAL A 85 30.48 -6.21 28.49
C VAL A 85 31.17 -5.93 29.83
N LYS A 86 30.73 -4.89 30.54
CA LYS A 86 30.90 -4.77 31.99
C LYS A 86 29.55 -4.76 32.71
N PRO A 87 29.46 -5.39 33.90
CA PRO A 87 28.21 -5.81 34.50
C PRO A 87 27.55 -4.64 35.22
N GLN A 88 26.24 -4.48 35.03
CA GLN A 88 25.45 -3.49 35.77
C GLN A 88 24.86 -4.13 37.03
N GLU A 89 25.08 -3.45 38.15
CA GLU A 89 24.71 -3.84 39.50
C GLU A 89 23.19 -3.95 39.67
N GLY A 90 22.76 -5.09 40.23
CA GLY A 90 21.38 -5.35 40.61
C GLY A 90 21.20 -5.36 42.13
N ILE A 91 20.67 -4.25 42.63
CA ILE A 91 19.74 -4.08 43.77
C ILE A 91 19.97 -4.86 45.07
N ALA A 92 20.24 -4.09 46.13
CA ALA A 92 20.07 -4.50 47.51
C ALA A 92 18.60 -4.81 47.86
N SER A 93 18.37 -5.83 48.69
CA SER A 93 17.80 -5.69 50.05
C SER A 93 16.82 -6.81 50.45
N ARG A 94 16.95 -7.19 51.73
CA ARG A 94 16.07 -7.98 52.62
C ARG A 94 16.07 -9.49 52.41
N ALA A 95 15.92 -10.34 53.43
CA ALA A 95 16.05 -10.27 54.89
C ALA A 95 15.80 -11.70 55.40
N SER A 96 16.39 -12.01 56.56
CA SER A 96 15.88 -12.94 57.59
C SER A 96 15.90 -14.47 57.43
N ASN A 97 16.41 -15.08 58.51
CA ASN A 97 16.05 -16.36 59.17
C ASN A 97 16.51 -17.67 58.54
N SER A 98 16.84 -18.72 59.28
CA SER A 98 17.20 -18.97 60.68
C SER A 98 17.41 -20.50 60.78
N ILE A 99 18.16 -20.91 61.82
CA ILE A 99 18.40 -22.28 62.34
C ILE A 99 19.59 -23.00 61.71
#